data_AF-G0QEI0-F1
#
_entry.id   AF-G0QEI0-F1
#
_cell.length_a   1.000
_cell.length_b   1.000
_cell.length_c   1.000
_cell.angle_alpha   90.00
_cell.angle_beta   90.00
_cell.angle_gamma   90.00
#
_symmetry.space_group_name_H-M   'P 1'
#
loop_
_entity.id
_entity.type
_entity.pdbx_description
1 polymer ?
#
loop_
_entity_poly.entity_id
_entity_poly.type
_entity_poly.pdbx_seq_one_letter_code
_entity_poly.pdbx_strand_id
1 'polypeptide(L)'
;MLDQLPPQTIPVVLGLIAILASYFGGKYKKGKLETNLRDLLRENDVFPSPEVVKHDSSFIEKSLKDNIDNYDESPVPFKLHTSDSTYYVPTSKATMKEAKTFNIFEYLPYRPDRFDCEDYAAAYMTFVSFFFGSNAVGTVYDFGAGHAYNIILYSDGSMELYEPQDGRVVEHSDDTKYALESGVIIF
;
A
#
# COMPACT_ATOMS: atom_id res chain seq x y z
N MET A 1 -13.76 0.75 14.53
CA MET A 1 -13.69 1.61 15.73
C MET A 1 -12.93 2.91 15.47
N LEU A 2 -12.08 2.98 14.42
CA LEU A 2 -11.24 4.14 14.12
C LEU A 2 -11.97 5.27 13.37
N ASP A 3 -13.03 4.95 12.62
CA ASP A 3 -13.83 5.91 11.82
C ASP A 3 -14.64 6.92 12.67
N GLN A 4 -14.63 6.76 13.99
CA GLN A 4 -15.25 7.70 14.95
C GLN A 4 -14.24 8.63 15.61
N LEU A 5 -12.94 8.47 15.32
CA LEU A 5 -11.91 9.26 15.96
C LEU A 5 -11.79 10.64 15.28
N PRO A 6 -11.85 11.74 16.04
CA PRO A 6 -11.71 13.08 15.47
C PRO A 6 -10.34 13.26 14.78
N PRO A 7 -10.20 14.03 13.68
CA PRO A 7 -8.95 14.21 12.95
C PRO A 7 -7.73 14.58 13.82
N GLN A 8 -7.97 15.32 14.91
CA GLN A 8 -6.98 15.68 15.93
C GLN A 8 -6.41 14.49 16.75
N THR A 9 -6.96 13.29 16.61
CA THR A 9 -6.43 12.07 17.25
C THR A 9 -5.33 11.40 16.46
N ILE A 10 -5.22 11.65 15.14
CA ILE A 10 -4.18 11.07 14.29
C ILE A 10 -2.77 11.47 14.79
N PRO A 11 -2.48 12.75 15.13
CA PRO A 11 -1.21 13.12 15.75
C PRO A 11 -0.96 12.47 17.10
N VAL A 12 -2.03 12.15 17.85
CA VAL A 12 -1.95 11.49 19.16
C VAL A 12 -1.60 10.00 18.98
N VAL A 13 -2.19 9.32 18.01
CA VAL A 13 -1.85 7.94 17.65
C VAL A 13 -0.42 7.86 17.14
N LEU A 14 -0.02 8.74 16.23
CA LEU A 14 1.37 8.81 15.74
C LEU A 14 2.35 9.16 16.86
N GLY A 15 1.96 10.05 17.78
CA GLY A 15 2.73 10.38 18.98
C GLY A 15 2.89 9.19 19.92
N LEU A 16 1.82 8.41 20.14
CA LEU A 16 1.87 7.18 20.95
C LEU A 16 2.75 6.12 20.30
N ILE A 17 2.66 5.94 18.97
CA ILE A 17 3.54 5.03 18.22
C ILE A 17 5.00 5.47 18.34
N ALA A 18 5.30 6.76 18.23
CA ALA A 18 6.66 7.29 18.40
C ALA A 18 7.18 7.13 19.84
N ILE A 19 6.32 7.33 20.86
CA ILE A 19 6.66 7.12 22.27
C ILE A 19 6.94 5.64 22.55
N LEU A 20 6.09 4.74 22.04
CA LEU A 20 6.28 3.30 22.17
C LEU A 20 7.56 2.85 21.45
N ALA A 21 7.81 3.32 20.23
CA ALA A 21 9.04 3.06 19.50
C ALA A 21 10.29 3.58 20.25
N SER A 22 10.22 4.77 20.86
CA SER A 22 11.32 5.32 21.66
C SER A 22 11.56 4.51 22.95
N TYR A 23 10.49 4.16 23.67
CA TYR A 23 10.55 3.38 24.92
C TYR A 23 11.09 1.97 24.69
N PHE A 24 10.64 1.29 23.63
CA PHE A 24 11.07 -0.07 23.32
C PHE A 24 12.37 -0.12 22.49
N GLY A 25 12.73 0.97 21.80
CA GLY A 25 13.97 1.08 21.02
C GLY A 25 15.23 1.05 21.86
N GLY A 26 15.14 1.36 23.15
CA GLY A 26 16.23 1.13 24.12
C GLY A 26 16.40 -0.34 24.54
N LYS A 27 15.40 -1.19 24.31
CA LYS A 27 15.35 -2.58 24.83
C LYS A 27 15.50 -3.66 23.75
N TYR A 28 15.25 -3.33 22.49
CA TYR A 28 15.32 -4.27 21.36
C TYR A 28 16.30 -3.80 20.27
N LYS A 29 17.01 -4.73 19.62
CA LYS A 29 17.82 -4.41 18.42
C LYS A 29 16.92 -3.75 17.37
N LYS A 30 17.36 -2.64 16.76
CA LYS A 30 16.58 -1.74 15.88
C LYS A 30 15.60 -2.44 14.91
N GLY A 31 15.97 -3.57 14.31
CA GLY A 31 15.11 -4.31 13.36
C GLY A 31 13.98 -5.16 13.98
N LYS A 32 14.02 -5.47 15.29
CA LYS A 32 12.94 -6.20 15.97
C LYS A 32 11.88 -5.28 16.57
N LEU A 33 12.17 -3.98 16.66
CA LEU A 33 11.29 -3.01 17.31
C LEU A 33 9.98 -2.83 16.55
N GLU A 34 10.04 -2.65 15.23
CA GLU A 34 8.85 -2.49 14.37
C GLU A 34 7.97 -3.74 14.44
N THR A 35 8.57 -4.93 14.28
CA THR A 35 7.83 -6.19 14.31
C THR A 35 7.19 -6.41 15.69
N ASN A 36 7.94 -6.19 16.77
CA ASN A 36 7.40 -6.30 18.13
C ASN A 36 6.31 -5.24 18.41
N LEU A 37 6.43 -4.04 17.86
CA LEU A 37 5.42 -2.99 18.01
C LEU A 37 4.14 -3.37 17.26
N ARG A 38 4.25 -3.89 16.04
CA ARG A 38 3.11 -4.40 15.28
C ARG A 38 2.47 -5.60 15.95
N ASP A 39 3.25 -6.56 16.41
CA ASP A 39 2.75 -7.72 17.15
C ASP A 39 1.99 -7.25 18.40
N LEU A 40 2.54 -6.30 19.15
CA LEU A 40 1.88 -5.72 20.32
C LEU A 40 0.59 -4.96 19.95
N LEU A 41 0.60 -4.17 18.90
CA LEU A 41 -0.59 -3.44 18.43
C LEU A 41 -1.69 -4.41 17.95
N ARG A 42 -1.31 -5.51 17.28
CA ARG A 42 -2.20 -6.58 16.83
C ARG A 42 -2.77 -7.37 18.01
N GLU A 43 -1.93 -7.78 18.96
CA GLU A 43 -2.35 -8.51 20.17
C GLU A 43 -3.35 -7.73 21.03
N ASN A 44 -3.29 -6.40 20.98
CA ASN A 44 -4.15 -5.51 21.75
C ASN A 44 -5.29 -4.87 20.92
N ASP A 45 -5.48 -5.29 19.67
CA ASP A 45 -6.52 -4.78 18.75
C ASP A 45 -6.49 -3.24 18.60
N VAL A 46 -5.30 -2.65 18.71
CA VAL A 46 -5.08 -1.20 18.66
C VAL A 46 -4.89 -0.71 17.23
N PHE A 47 -4.35 -1.57 16.36
CA PHE A 47 -4.02 -1.21 15.00
C PHE A 47 -4.24 -2.38 14.03
N PRO A 48 -4.97 -2.18 12.92
CA PRO A 48 -5.26 -3.25 11.99
C PRO A 48 -3.99 -3.67 11.28
N SER A 49 -3.50 -4.90 11.48
CA SER A 49 -2.39 -5.44 10.70
C SER A 49 -2.92 -6.62 9.89
N PRO A 50 -2.87 -6.59 8.54
CA PRO A 50 -3.24 -7.73 7.74
C PRO A 50 -2.34 -8.92 8.09
N GLU A 51 -2.92 -10.11 8.00
CA GLU A 51 -2.12 -11.33 7.94
C GLU A 51 -1.37 -11.34 6.60
N VAL A 52 -0.08 -11.66 6.63
CA VAL A 52 0.80 -11.64 5.47
C VAL A 52 1.59 -12.94 5.33
N VAL A 53 1.88 -13.33 4.09
CA VAL A 53 2.75 -14.45 3.73
C VAL A 53 3.90 -13.97 2.85
N LYS A 54 5.03 -14.67 2.90
CA LYS A 54 6.23 -14.29 2.14
C LYS A 54 6.20 -14.85 0.73
N HIS A 55 6.45 -13.99 -0.24
CA HIS A 55 6.69 -14.33 -1.64
C HIS A 55 7.95 -13.63 -2.16
N ASP A 56 8.46 -14.06 -3.31
CA ASP A 56 9.58 -13.41 -3.99
C ASP A 56 9.10 -12.46 -5.10
N SER A 57 10.02 -11.78 -5.78
CA SER A 57 9.70 -10.87 -6.88
C SER A 57 9.04 -11.58 -8.09
N SER A 58 9.29 -12.87 -8.28
CA SER A 58 8.69 -13.63 -9.40
C SER A 58 7.18 -13.82 -9.20
N PHE A 59 6.73 -13.91 -7.94
CA PHE A 59 5.31 -13.89 -7.62
C PHE A 59 4.64 -12.57 -8.00
N ILE A 60 5.31 -11.43 -7.77
CA ILE A 60 4.78 -10.10 -8.14
C ILE A 60 4.60 -10.03 -9.65
N GLU A 61 5.64 -10.35 -10.41
CA GLU A 61 5.60 -10.35 -11.87
C GLU A 61 4.50 -11.29 -12.40
N LYS A 62 4.43 -12.52 -11.88
CA LYS A 62 3.40 -13.49 -12.27
C LYS A 62 1.99 -12.95 -11.98
N SER A 63 1.76 -12.40 -10.79
CA SER A 63 0.44 -11.89 -10.41
C SER A 63 0.02 -10.73 -11.32
N LEU A 64 0.94 -9.83 -11.67
CA LEU A 64 0.64 -8.74 -12.61
C LEU A 64 0.29 -9.27 -14.01
N LYS A 65 1.08 -10.23 -14.53
CA LYS A 65 0.79 -10.88 -15.83
C LYS A 65 -0.54 -11.61 -15.86
N ASP A 66 -0.92 -12.24 -14.75
CA ASP A 66 -2.18 -12.98 -14.63
C ASP A 66 -3.41 -12.04 -14.54
N ASN A 67 -3.24 -10.76 -14.22
CA ASN A 67 -4.35 -9.82 -13.98
C ASN A 67 -4.38 -8.57 -14.89
N ILE A 68 -3.29 -8.25 -15.60
CA ILE A 68 -3.23 -7.10 -16.52
C ILE A 68 -3.27 -7.62 -17.95
N ASP A 69 -4.30 -7.24 -18.69
CA ASP A 69 -4.44 -7.62 -20.09
C ASP A 69 -3.30 -7.04 -20.93
N ASN A 70 -2.80 -7.82 -21.89
CA ASN A 70 -1.72 -7.43 -22.79
C ASN A 70 -0.44 -6.95 -22.09
N TYR A 71 -0.17 -7.42 -20.85
CA TYR A 71 0.98 -6.98 -20.06
C TYR A 71 2.31 -6.98 -20.83
N ASP A 72 2.58 -8.06 -21.59
CA ASP A 72 3.77 -8.20 -22.43
C ASP A 72 3.54 -7.77 -23.90
N GLU A 73 2.30 -7.53 -24.31
CA GLU A 73 1.88 -7.34 -25.72
C GLU A 73 1.49 -5.90 -26.07
N SER A 74 1.38 -5.00 -25.09
CA SER A 74 1.11 -3.57 -25.33
C SER A 74 2.25 -2.94 -26.15
N PRO A 75 1.95 -2.03 -27.11
CA PRO A 75 2.97 -1.30 -27.87
C PRO A 75 3.95 -0.53 -26.97
N VAL A 76 3.52 -0.19 -25.75
CA VAL A 76 4.32 0.44 -24.70
C VAL A 76 4.05 -0.32 -23.40
N PRO A 77 4.65 -1.50 -23.19
CA PRO A 77 4.30 -2.38 -22.09
C PRO A 77 4.67 -1.77 -20.74
N PHE A 78 3.96 -2.19 -19.69
CA PHE A 78 4.34 -1.84 -18.33
C PHE A 78 5.74 -2.35 -18.01
N LYS A 79 6.56 -1.46 -17.45
CA LYS A 79 7.84 -1.86 -16.86
C LYS A 79 7.66 -2.08 -15.37
N LEU A 80 7.91 -3.29 -14.91
CA LEU A 80 7.99 -3.61 -13.49
C LEU A 80 9.39 -3.32 -12.95
N HIS A 81 9.43 -2.60 -11.84
CA HIS A 81 10.61 -2.47 -11.00
C HIS A 81 10.29 -2.97 -9.58
N THR A 82 11.03 -3.98 -9.14
CA THR A 82 10.95 -4.49 -7.77
C THR A 82 12.11 -3.92 -6.95
N SER A 83 11.78 -3.26 -5.84
CA SER A 83 12.72 -2.69 -4.87
C SER A 83 13.24 -3.74 -3.87
N ASP A 84 12.50 -4.83 -3.70
CA ASP A 84 12.81 -5.93 -2.78
C ASP A 84 12.91 -7.28 -3.49
N SER A 85 13.64 -8.23 -2.89
CA SER A 85 13.62 -9.64 -3.29
C SER A 85 12.53 -10.45 -2.59
N THR A 86 11.89 -9.88 -1.56
CA THR A 86 10.92 -10.57 -0.71
C THR A 86 9.79 -9.63 -0.33
N TYR A 87 8.58 -10.10 -0.58
CA TYR A 87 7.34 -9.37 -0.38
C TYR A 87 6.48 -10.07 0.67
N TYR A 88 5.97 -9.28 1.61
CA TYR A 88 4.97 -9.68 2.60
C TYR A 88 3.59 -9.37 2.02
N VAL A 89 2.95 -10.39 1.47
CA VAL A 89 1.71 -10.28 0.70
C VAL A 89 0.51 -10.57 1.60
N PRO A 90 -0.50 -9.69 1.68
CA PRO A 90 -1.73 -9.92 2.43
C PRO A 90 -2.41 -11.23 2.01
N THR A 91 -2.90 -12.00 2.98
CA THR A 91 -3.54 -13.30 2.69
C THR A 91 -4.89 -13.16 2.00
N SER A 92 -5.58 -12.03 2.21
CA SER A 92 -6.87 -11.77 1.56
C SER A 92 -7.29 -10.29 1.59
N LYS A 93 -8.22 -9.95 0.68
CA LYS A 93 -8.94 -8.67 0.68
C LYS A 93 -9.60 -8.36 2.03
N ALA A 94 -10.10 -9.40 2.73
CA ALA A 94 -10.74 -9.26 4.03
C ALA A 94 -9.76 -8.76 5.09
N THR A 95 -8.56 -9.35 5.16
CA THR A 95 -7.50 -8.94 6.11
C THR A 95 -6.94 -7.55 5.81
N MET A 96 -6.99 -7.12 4.55
CA MET A 96 -6.52 -5.80 4.12
C MET A 96 -7.59 -4.70 4.25
N LYS A 97 -8.85 -5.06 4.51
CA LYS A 97 -9.97 -4.12 4.55
C LYS A 97 -9.73 -2.98 5.53
N GLU A 98 -9.35 -3.30 6.75
CA GLU A 98 -9.16 -2.31 7.81
C GLU A 98 -7.94 -1.41 7.54
N ALA A 99 -6.87 -1.96 6.96
CA ALA A 99 -5.71 -1.19 6.53
C ALA A 99 -6.06 -0.18 5.42
N LYS A 100 -6.94 -0.56 4.48
CA LYS A 100 -7.48 0.35 3.46
C LYS A 100 -8.42 1.40 4.04
N THR A 101 -9.20 1.05 5.06
CA THR A 101 -10.09 2.01 5.75
C THR A 101 -9.29 3.00 6.60
N PHE A 102 -8.16 2.58 7.17
CA PHE A 102 -7.24 3.47 7.88
C PHE A 102 -6.35 4.23 6.88
N ASN A 103 -6.98 5.00 6.00
CA ASN A 103 -6.32 5.82 5.00
C ASN A 103 -6.24 7.28 5.46
N ILE A 104 -5.13 7.64 6.11
CA ILE A 104 -4.93 9.03 6.56
C ILE A 104 -4.77 10.04 5.41
N PHE A 105 -4.52 9.57 4.18
CA PHE A 105 -4.26 10.43 3.03
C PHE A 105 -5.52 11.13 2.52
N GLU A 106 -6.71 10.58 2.80
CA GLU A 106 -8.01 11.21 2.43
C GLU A 106 -8.21 12.61 3.05
N TYR A 107 -7.48 12.92 4.13
CA TYR A 107 -7.52 14.20 4.83
C TYR A 107 -6.47 15.20 4.33
N LEU A 108 -5.54 14.78 3.46
CA LEU A 108 -4.52 15.66 2.92
C LEU A 108 -5.08 16.43 1.71
N PRO A 109 -4.74 17.72 1.56
CA PRO A 109 -5.18 18.49 0.41
C PRO A 109 -4.32 18.16 -0.82
N TYR A 110 -4.99 17.89 -1.95
CA TYR A 110 -4.34 17.77 -3.25
C TYR A 110 -3.66 19.09 -3.63
N ARG A 111 -2.41 19.01 -4.10
CA ARG A 111 -1.63 20.17 -4.56
C ARG A 111 -1.00 19.85 -5.91
N PRO A 112 -1.50 20.44 -7.00
CA PRO A 112 -0.91 20.23 -8.33
C PRO A 112 0.61 20.42 -8.30
N ASP A 113 1.33 19.49 -8.94
CA ASP A 113 2.79 19.45 -9.14
C ASP A 113 3.64 19.38 -7.86
N ARG A 114 3.02 19.32 -6.67
CA ARG A 114 3.72 19.41 -5.37
C ARG A 114 3.36 18.30 -4.40
N PHE A 115 2.12 17.84 -4.46
CA PHE A 115 1.56 16.73 -3.71
C PHE A 115 0.30 16.27 -4.42
N ASP A 116 0.50 15.57 -5.53
CA ASP A 116 -0.53 15.06 -6.42
C ASP A 116 -0.42 13.53 -6.58
N CYS A 117 -1.01 12.96 -7.62
CA CYS A 117 -1.34 11.54 -7.69
C CYS A 117 -0.16 10.60 -7.35
N GLU A 118 1.04 10.90 -7.86
CA GLU A 118 2.24 10.11 -7.61
C GLU A 118 2.70 10.17 -6.15
N ASP A 119 2.59 11.33 -5.52
CA ASP A 119 2.99 11.54 -4.14
C ASP A 119 2.04 10.81 -3.19
N TYR A 120 0.73 10.84 -3.47
CA TYR A 120 -0.24 10.05 -2.72
C TYR A 120 0.03 8.55 -2.86
N ALA A 121 0.27 8.06 -4.08
CA ALA A 121 0.51 6.64 -4.32
C ALA A 121 1.82 6.14 -3.67
N ALA A 122 2.90 6.92 -3.74
CA ALA A 122 4.17 6.59 -3.10
C ALA A 122 4.09 6.68 -1.56
N ALA A 123 3.39 7.68 -1.03
CA ALA A 123 3.17 7.83 0.41
C ALA A 123 2.33 6.69 0.97
N TYR A 124 1.28 6.26 0.25
CA TYR A 124 0.46 5.12 0.64
C TYR A 124 1.25 3.81 0.66
N MET A 125 2.03 3.52 -0.38
CA MET A 125 2.93 2.35 -0.39
C MET A 125 3.85 2.31 0.83
N THR A 126 4.50 3.44 1.13
CA THR A 126 5.39 3.57 2.29
C THR A 126 4.65 3.39 3.61
N PHE A 127 3.46 3.99 3.72
CA PHE A 127 2.62 3.90 4.91
C PHE A 127 2.16 2.47 5.17
N VAL A 128 1.70 1.75 4.15
CA VAL A 128 1.29 0.34 4.28
C VAL A 128 2.46 -0.53 4.69
N SER A 129 3.64 -0.34 4.08
CA SER A 129 4.84 -1.07 4.46
C SER A 129 5.28 -0.79 5.89
N PHE A 130 5.19 0.45 6.36
CA PHE A 130 5.63 0.80 7.72
C PHE A 130 4.64 0.37 8.81
N PHE A 131 3.34 0.63 8.60
CA PHE A 131 2.33 0.47 9.64
C PHE A 131 1.63 -0.88 9.59
N PHE A 132 1.36 -1.39 8.39
CA PHE A 132 0.65 -2.66 8.18
C PHE A 132 1.60 -3.80 7.80
N GLY A 133 2.85 -3.45 7.47
CA GLY A 133 3.92 -4.30 6.94
C GLY A 133 3.50 -5.37 5.99
N SER A 134 2.73 -4.90 5.01
CA SER A 134 2.75 -5.42 3.66
C SER A 134 3.57 -4.46 2.80
N ASN A 135 4.58 -4.96 2.10
CA ASN A 135 5.25 -4.24 1.00
C ASN A 135 4.75 -4.73 -0.37
N ALA A 136 3.67 -5.53 -0.41
CA ALA A 136 3.04 -5.99 -1.66
C ALA A 136 2.01 -4.96 -2.18
N VAL A 137 2.34 -3.67 -2.06
CA VAL A 137 1.58 -2.55 -2.61
C VAL A 137 2.50 -1.83 -3.59
N GLY A 138 2.13 -1.84 -4.87
CA GLY A 138 2.87 -1.16 -5.91
C GLY A 138 2.32 0.23 -6.19
N THR A 139 3.18 1.14 -6.63
CA THR A 139 2.80 2.42 -7.24
C THR A 139 2.79 2.26 -8.76
N VAL A 140 1.66 2.58 -9.38
CA VAL A 140 1.47 2.63 -10.83
C VAL A 140 1.63 4.07 -11.30
N TYR A 141 2.51 4.28 -12.26
CA TYR A 141 2.60 5.50 -13.06
C TYR A 141 2.00 5.21 -14.43
N ASP A 142 0.72 5.51 -14.61
CA ASP A 142 -0.06 5.21 -15.81
C ASP A 142 0.05 6.36 -16.81
N PHE A 143 0.85 6.16 -17.86
CA PHE A 143 1.10 7.18 -18.87
C PHE A 143 -0.06 7.35 -19.85
N GLY A 144 -0.87 6.30 -20.04
CA GLY A 144 -2.07 6.36 -20.89
C GLY A 144 -3.16 7.22 -20.25
N ALA A 145 -3.35 7.05 -18.93
CA ALA A 145 -4.33 7.82 -18.16
C ALA A 145 -3.81 9.18 -17.68
N GLY A 146 -2.50 9.39 -17.64
CA GLY A 146 -1.89 10.56 -17.00
C GLY A 146 -2.20 10.62 -15.50
N HIS A 147 -2.14 9.47 -14.82
CA HIS A 147 -2.53 9.32 -13.42
C HIS A 147 -1.61 8.35 -12.68
N ALA A 148 -1.60 8.43 -11.36
CA ALA A 148 -0.87 7.48 -10.51
C ALA A 148 -1.75 7.00 -9.35
N TYR A 149 -1.65 5.71 -9.06
CA TYR A 149 -2.48 4.99 -8.09
C TYR A 149 -1.73 3.75 -7.60
N ASN A 150 -2.36 2.95 -6.74
CA ASN A 150 -1.74 1.75 -6.20
C ASN A 150 -2.33 0.46 -6.76
N ILE A 151 -1.49 -0.59 -6.84
CA ILE A 151 -1.91 -1.98 -6.96
C ILE A 151 -1.65 -2.66 -5.63
N ILE A 152 -2.63 -3.39 -5.11
CA ILE A 152 -2.49 -4.25 -3.93
C ILE A 152 -2.57 -5.70 -4.41
N LEU A 153 -1.52 -6.48 -4.17
CA LEU A 153 -1.50 -7.91 -4.48
C LEU A 153 -1.90 -8.75 -3.27
N TYR A 154 -2.57 -9.86 -3.51
CA TYR A 154 -2.99 -10.83 -2.51
C TYR A 154 -2.32 -12.18 -2.72
N SER A 155 -2.19 -13.00 -1.68
CA SER A 155 -1.44 -14.26 -1.75
C SER A 155 -2.02 -15.30 -2.71
N ASP A 156 -3.30 -15.14 -3.10
CA ASP A 156 -3.94 -15.96 -4.13
C ASP A 156 -3.58 -15.52 -5.57
N GLY A 157 -2.75 -14.48 -5.71
CA GLY A 157 -2.34 -13.90 -6.99
C GLY A 157 -3.33 -12.86 -7.53
N SER A 158 -4.46 -12.61 -6.87
CA SER A 158 -5.39 -11.56 -7.28
C SER A 158 -4.84 -10.17 -6.98
N MET A 159 -5.36 -9.17 -7.68
CA MET A 159 -5.02 -7.76 -7.47
C MET A 159 -6.23 -6.85 -7.25
N GLU A 160 -5.99 -5.69 -6.64
CA GLU A 160 -6.93 -4.56 -6.60
C GLU A 160 -6.21 -3.28 -6.97
N LEU A 161 -6.89 -2.40 -7.73
CA LEU A 161 -6.45 -1.02 -7.89
C LEU A 161 -7.02 -0.19 -6.75
N TYR A 162 -6.22 0.72 -6.22
CA TYR A 162 -6.59 1.54 -5.07
C TYR A 162 -6.23 3.01 -5.32
N GLU A 163 -7.21 3.89 -5.12
CA GLU A 163 -7.05 5.34 -5.14
C GLU A 163 -6.83 5.85 -3.71
N PRO A 164 -5.59 6.19 -3.33
CA PRO A 164 -5.27 6.65 -1.98
C PRO A 164 -5.81 8.05 -1.66
N GLN A 165 -6.16 8.88 -2.65
CA GLN A 165 -6.70 10.22 -2.39
C GLN A 165 -8.09 10.21 -1.76
N ASP A 166 -8.93 9.25 -2.12
CA ASP A 166 -10.30 9.13 -1.62
C ASP A 166 -10.60 7.74 -0.99
N GLY A 167 -9.58 6.91 -0.84
CA GLY A 167 -9.61 5.70 -0.04
C GLY A 167 -10.41 4.54 -0.64
N ARG A 168 -10.61 4.52 -1.96
CA ARG A 168 -11.49 3.54 -2.63
C ARG A 168 -10.72 2.53 -3.49
N VAL A 169 -11.29 1.33 -3.58
CA VAL A 169 -10.93 0.37 -4.62
C VAL A 169 -11.55 0.83 -5.94
N VAL A 170 -10.77 0.78 -7.01
CA VAL A 170 -11.20 1.20 -8.35
C VAL A 170 -11.09 0.03 -9.33
N GLU A 171 -11.90 0.08 -10.38
CA GLU A 171 -11.86 -0.90 -11.45
C GLU A 171 -11.06 -0.32 -12.62
N HIS A 172 -10.34 -1.20 -13.33
CA HIS A 172 -9.74 -0.86 -14.60
C HIS A 172 -10.84 -0.57 -15.63
N SER A 173 -10.65 0.47 -16.43
CA SER A 173 -11.51 0.72 -17.60
C SER A 173 -10.83 1.66 -18.60
N ASP A 174 -11.00 1.39 -19.89
CA ASP A 174 -10.40 2.12 -21.01
C ASP A 174 -10.71 3.63 -21.04
N ASP A 175 -11.86 4.06 -20.51
CA ASP A 175 -12.31 5.46 -20.53
C ASP A 175 -12.00 6.25 -19.24
N THR A 176 -11.19 5.70 -18.31
CA THR A 176 -10.95 6.34 -17.00
C THR A 176 -9.48 6.57 -16.66
N LYS A 177 -9.26 7.11 -15.46
CA LYS A 177 -7.93 7.37 -14.88
C LYS A 177 -7.13 6.09 -14.54
N TYR A 178 -7.66 4.91 -14.85
CA TYR A 178 -7.13 3.61 -14.46
C TYR A 178 -7.03 2.70 -15.70
N ALA A 179 -6.42 3.23 -16.76
CA ALA A 179 -6.38 2.60 -18.07
C ALA A 179 -5.46 1.38 -18.11
N LEU A 180 -4.40 1.31 -17.31
CA LEU A 180 -3.46 0.19 -17.30
C LEU A 180 -2.97 -0.23 -18.70
N GLU A 181 -2.76 0.72 -19.61
CA GLU A 181 -2.30 0.42 -20.97
C GLU A 181 -0.77 0.51 -21.11
N SER A 182 -0.18 1.50 -20.44
CA SER A 182 1.26 1.78 -20.51
C SER A 182 1.75 2.54 -19.29
N GLY A 183 2.96 2.26 -18.85
CA GLY A 183 3.52 2.93 -17.69
C GLY A 183 4.66 2.21 -16.99
N VAL A 184 4.86 2.57 -15.73
CA VAL A 184 5.82 1.93 -14.83
C VAL A 184 5.11 1.50 -13.56
N ILE A 185 5.38 0.28 -13.09
CA ILE A 185 4.90 -0.23 -11.82
C ILE A 185 6.10 -0.43 -10.91
N ILE A 186 6.09 0.18 -9.73
CA ILE A 186 7.17 0.06 -8.74
C ILE A 186 6.61 -0.62 -7.50
N PHE A 187 7.20 -1.75 -7.12
CA PHE A 187 6.90 -2.48 -5.89
C PHE A 187 8.08 -2.43 -4.92
#